data_AF-A0A4D6MKT1-F1
#
_entry.id   AF-A0A4D6MKT1-F1
#
_cell.length_a   1.000
_cell.length_b   1.000
_cell.length_c   1.000
_cell.angle_alpha   90.00
_cell.angle_beta   90.00
_cell.angle_gamma   90.00
#
_symmetry.space_group_name_H-M   'P 1'
#
loop_
_entity.id
_entity.type
_entity.pdbx_description
1 polymer ?
#
loop_
_entity_poly.entity_id
_entity_poly.type
_entity_poly.pdbx_seq_one_letter_code
_entity_poly.pdbx_strand_id
1 'polypeptide(L)'
;MVTRSVVTPLINYSTEFRTYEDDAWYTVYVLFDGDTLRVKYLDFSPENDVVFHSSNFQNWTDLEAFKQRFRPLSKQLQDEECGLLNHGTRVCASHVFNQEDIRFYDAVVDGVQQREHSWKTGEEQCFCTFILFWLHGPNARKLTATSIENICVVQPKWELDRAVASFVDNCSSFLMPKEDSGFGMVPYRGNRSNSARQITYFGRMIKASSTCLSMRSIVSAYSPEVSCHDRRMEDRDLGGTKNVCMIMITNMDKKLCSSTVAEFLRRHTSLSVRVFIFPNLSMEVYTRGAIMVHSEKEFQELCGFLNNPNCIITSSTGRPWVVLEKLVGLENIKASIGELVHISEEKQRGTMNNLKVVYSGSKEFKIASIMRDLFWAFSEHQERLKKRLAFEERKIFAAKEELA
;
A
#
# COMPACT_ATOMS: atom_id res chain seq x y z
N MET A 1 -48.99 8.88 40.13
CA MET A 1 -47.55 8.87 39.81
C MET A 1 -47.32 7.80 38.77
N VAL A 2 -47.26 8.17 37.49
CA VAL A 2 -46.96 7.23 36.40
C VAL A 2 -45.45 7.17 36.29
N THR A 3 -44.86 6.09 36.80
CA THR A 3 -43.46 5.74 36.58
C THR A 3 -43.27 5.51 35.09
N ARG A 4 -42.69 6.51 34.41
CA ARG A 4 -42.11 6.31 33.07
C ARG A 4 -41.04 5.24 33.22
N SER A 5 -41.34 4.03 32.75
CA SER A 5 -40.32 3.03 32.48
C SER A 5 -39.34 3.66 31.50
N VAL A 6 -38.14 3.99 31.98
CA VAL A 6 -37.02 4.28 31.11
C VAL A 6 -36.74 2.98 30.37
N VAL A 7 -37.24 2.87 29.15
CA VAL A 7 -36.84 1.81 28.23
C VAL A 7 -35.38 2.13 27.90
N THR A 8 -34.45 1.53 28.64
CA THR A 8 -33.05 1.52 28.27
C THR A 8 -32.99 0.88 26.88
N PRO A 9 -32.53 1.58 25.84
CA PRO A 9 -32.40 0.97 24.52
C PRO A 9 -31.48 -0.24 24.69
N LEU A 10 -31.94 -1.41 24.24
CA LEU A 10 -31.15 -2.63 24.28
C LEU A 10 -29.88 -2.35 23.47
N ILE A 11 -28.74 -2.18 24.15
CA ILE A 11 -27.46 -1.97 23.48
C ILE A 11 -27.15 -3.28 22.77
N ASN A 12 -27.26 -3.28 21.44
CA ASN A 12 -27.06 -4.47 20.62
C ASN A 12 -25.77 -4.33 19.81
N TYR A 13 -24.70 -4.93 20.32
CA TYR A 13 -23.43 -5.04 19.62
C TYR A 13 -23.51 -6.16 18.57
N SER A 14 -24.04 -5.83 17.39
CA SER A 14 -24.19 -6.78 16.27
C SER A 14 -23.37 -6.39 15.03
N THR A 15 -22.58 -5.33 15.15
CA THR A 15 -21.90 -4.67 14.04
C THR A 15 -20.42 -4.51 14.35
N GLU A 16 -19.57 -4.71 13.35
CA GLU A 16 -18.17 -4.32 13.36
C GLU A 16 -17.95 -3.07 12.52
N PHE A 17 -17.05 -2.21 13.00
CA PHE A 17 -16.59 -1.03 12.28
C PHE A 17 -15.07 -1.08 12.09
N ARG A 18 -14.64 -0.82 10.85
CA ARG A 18 -13.22 -0.68 10.51
C ARG A 18 -12.81 0.77 10.64
N THR A 19 -12.05 1.12 11.68
CA THR A 19 -11.64 2.51 11.91
C THR A 19 -10.66 3.02 10.85
N TYR A 20 -10.57 4.34 10.71
CA TYR A 20 -9.63 4.98 9.78
C TYR A 20 -8.22 5.06 10.33
N GLU A 21 -8.05 5.05 11.65
CA GLU A 21 -6.78 5.35 12.33
C GLU A 21 -5.76 4.22 12.17
N ASP A 22 -6.18 2.98 12.40
CA ASP A 22 -5.32 1.80 12.35
C ASP A 22 -5.79 0.72 11.36
N ASP A 23 -6.92 0.96 10.69
CA ASP A 23 -7.59 0.04 9.76
C ASP A 23 -8.03 -1.31 10.36
N ALA A 24 -8.07 -1.43 11.70
CA ALA A 24 -8.55 -2.60 12.41
C ALA A 24 -10.08 -2.60 12.55
N TRP A 25 -10.64 -3.79 12.73
CA TRP A 25 -12.05 -4.02 13.02
C TRP A 25 -12.30 -4.05 14.51
N TYR A 26 -13.36 -3.36 14.93
CA TYR A 26 -13.83 -3.32 16.31
C TYR A 26 -15.32 -3.62 16.38
N THR A 27 -15.74 -4.29 17.44
CA THR A 27 -17.16 -4.43 17.78
C THR A 27 -17.72 -3.09 18.22
N VAL A 28 -18.82 -2.68 17.61
CA VAL A 28 -19.43 -1.37 17.86
C VAL A 28 -20.93 -1.45 18.02
N TYR A 29 -21.46 -0.43 18.70
CA TYR A 29 -22.87 -0.07 18.68
C TYR A 29 -23.03 1.28 17.99
N VAL A 30 -24.01 1.38 17.09
CA VAL A 30 -24.22 2.55 16.25
C VAL A 30 -25.53 3.25 16.60
N LEU A 31 -25.48 4.58 16.66
CA LEU A 31 -26.63 5.44 16.92
C LEU A 31 -26.78 6.42 15.78
N PHE A 32 -27.94 6.44 15.15
CA PHE A 32 -28.29 7.46 14.17
C PHE A 32 -29.28 8.45 14.80
N ASP A 33 -28.90 9.72 14.82
CA ASP A 33 -29.73 10.82 15.29
C ASP A 33 -29.78 11.91 14.20
N GLY A 34 -30.83 11.86 13.38
CA GLY A 34 -31.18 12.86 12.37
C GLY A 34 -30.14 13.08 11.27
N ASP A 35 -29.07 13.80 11.58
CA ASP A 35 -27.97 14.15 10.68
C ASP A 35 -26.63 13.50 11.04
N THR A 36 -26.54 12.85 12.21
CA THR A 36 -25.31 12.27 12.73
C THR A 36 -25.40 10.77 12.96
N LEU A 37 -24.34 10.05 12.58
CA LEU A 37 -24.10 8.67 13.00
C LEU A 37 -22.96 8.65 14.02
N ARG A 38 -23.26 8.18 15.23
CA ARG A 38 -22.27 7.96 16.30
C ARG A 38 -21.94 6.48 16.39
N VAL A 39 -20.65 6.18 16.33
CA VAL A 39 -20.08 4.83 16.50
C VAL A 39 -19.47 4.74 17.89
N LYS A 40 -19.99 3.83 18.72
CA LYS A 40 -19.50 3.54 20.07
C LYS A 40 -18.79 2.20 20.09
N TYR A 41 -17.56 2.18 20.58
CA TYR A 41 -16.76 0.96 20.64
C TYR A 41 -17.08 0.16 21.90
N LEU A 42 -17.19 -1.17 21.77
CA LEU A 42 -17.38 -2.07 22.90
C LEU A 42 -16.15 -2.01 23.82
N ASP A 43 -16.36 -1.83 25.12
CA ASP A 43 -15.33 -1.77 26.16
C ASP A 43 -14.38 -0.55 26.11
N PHE A 44 -14.70 0.48 25.31
CA PHE A 44 -13.97 1.75 25.33
C PHE A 44 -14.77 2.88 25.98
N SER A 45 -14.05 3.86 26.52
CA SER A 45 -14.66 5.10 27.05
C SER A 45 -15.35 5.88 25.92
N PRO A 46 -16.49 6.57 26.19
CA PRO A 46 -17.19 7.41 25.22
C PRO A 46 -16.35 8.51 24.55
N GLU A 47 -15.20 8.86 25.12
CA GLU A 47 -14.22 9.77 24.50
C GLU A 47 -13.62 9.24 23.19
N ASN A 48 -13.68 7.93 22.97
CA ASN A 48 -13.25 7.27 21.73
C ASN A 48 -14.37 7.18 20.70
N ASP A 49 -15.60 7.61 21.02
CA ASP A 49 -16.72 7.58 20.07
C ASP A 49 -16.41 8.42 18.83
N VAL A 50 -16.67 7.87 17.65
CA VAL A 50 -16.53 8.59 16.38
C VAL A 50 -17.88 9.06 15.90
N VAL A 51 -17.99 10.34 15.50
CA VAL A 51 -19.22 10.95 14.99
C VAL A 51 -19.05 11.35 13.53
N PHE A 52 -19.98 10.89 12.69
CA PHE A 52 -20.04 11.22 11.27
C PHE A 52 -21.26 12.10 11.00
N HIS A 53 -21.05 13.27 10.41
CA HIS A 53 -22.13 14.12 9.91
C HIS A 53 -22.45 13.80 8.46
N SER A 54 -23.73 13.81 8.10
CA SER A 54 -24.20 13.64 6.72
C SER A 54 -23.54 14.63 5.75
N SER A 55 -23.28 15.86 6.19
CA SER A 55 -22.60 16.92 5.42
C SER A 55 -21.14 16.61 5.07
N ASN A 56 -20.51 15.62 5.71
CA ASN A 56 -19.14 15.19 5.38
C ASN A 56 -19.08 14.43 4.05
N PHE A 57 -20.21 13.90 3.58
CA PHE A 57 -20.33 13.09 2.37
C PHE A 57 -20.69 13.95 1.17
N GLN A 58 -19.70 14.25 0.33
CA GLN A 58 -19.86 15.12 -0.83
C GLN A 58 -19.96 14.36 -2.17
N ASN A 59 -19.71 13.06 -2.17
CA ASN A 59 -19.72 12.24 -3.36
C ASN A 59 -20.06 10.79 -3.04
N TRP A 60 -20.55 10.07 -4.05
CA TRP A 60 -20.95 8.67 -3.96
C TRP A 60 -19.80 7.72 -3.61
N THR A 61 -18.57 8.05 -4.04
CA THR A 61 -17.38 7.22 -3.78
C THR A 61 -17.05 7.16 -2.30
N ASP A 62 -17.06 8.31 -1.61
CA ASP A 62 -16.80 8.40 -0.17
C ASP A 62 -17.91 7.72 0.64
N LEU A 63 -19.18 7.86 0.21
CA LEU A 63 -20.31 7.19 0.86
C LEU A 63 -20.24 5.67 0.70
N GLU A 64 -19.88 5.17 -0.47
CA GLU A 64 -19.72 3.73 -0.70
C GLU A 64 -18.52 3.17 0.07
N ALA A 65 -17.38 3.86 0.08
CA ALA A 65 -16.22 3.47 0.89
C ALA A 65 -16.54 3.41 2.39
N PHE A 66 -17.36 4.35 2.87
CA PHE A 66 -17.85 4.37 4.24
C PHE A 66 -18.75 3.19 4.58
N LYS A 67 -19.72 2.85 3.72
CA LYS A 67 -20.54 1.63 3.88
C LYS A 67 -19.67 0.39 4.04
N GLN A 68 -18.60 0.29 3.26
CA GLN A 68 -17.74 -0.89 3.28
C GLN A 68 -16.99 -1.07 4.61
N ARG A 69 -16.90 -0.04 5.45
CA ARG A 69 -16.31 -0.09 6.80
C ARG A 69 -17.26 -0.64 7.86
N PHE A 70 -18.51 -0.99 7.53
CA PHE A 70 -19.42 -1.68 8.44
C PHE A 70 -19.73 -3.09 7.92
N ARG A 71 -19.92 -4.02 8.86
CA ARG A 71 -20.39 -5.38 8.58
C ARG A 71 -20.98 -6.05 9.83
N PRO A 72 -21.70 -7.17 9.69
CA PRO A 72 -22.08 -8.01 10.82
C PRO A 72 -20.86 -8.59 11.55
N LEU A 73 -21.02 -8.96 12.82
CA LEU A 73 -19.95 -9.60 13.60
C LEU A 73 -19.35 -10.82 12.89
N SER A 74 -18.03 -10.91 12.92
CA SER A 74 -17.30 -12.10 12.48
C SER A 74 -17.53 -13.23 13.47
N LYS A 75 -17.79 -14.45 12.98
CA LYS A 75 -18.11 -15.60 13.83
C LYS A 75 -16.82 -16.31 14.24
N GLN A 76 -16.54 -16.39 15.54
CA GLN A 76 -15.49 -17.27 16.05
C GLN A 76 -15.91 -18.73 15.85
N LEU A 77 -15.01 -19.54 15.30
CA LEU A 77 -15.25 -20.97 15.09
C LEU A 77 -14.85 -21.77 16.33
N GLN A 78 -15.57 -22.86 16.57
CA GLN A 78 -15.15 -23.90 17.51
C GLN A 78 -14.15 -24.85 16.86
N ASP A 79 -13.43 -25.63 17.67
CA ASP A 79 -12.38 -26.53 17.21
C ASP A 79 -12.89 -27.62 16.24
N GLU A 80 -14.11 -28.11 16.47
CA GLU A 80 -14.81 -29.04 15.57
C GLU A 80 -15.18 -28.40 14.21
N GLU A 81 -15.31 -27.07 14.17
CA GLU A 81 -15.68 -26.31 12.98
C GLU A 81 -14.46 -25.94 12.12
N CYS A 82 -13.25 -26.40 12.45
CA CYS A 82 -12.02 -26.04 11.75
C CYS A 82 -12.04 -26.38 10.24
N GLY A 83 -12.83 -27.38 9.86
CA GLY A 83 -13.03 -27.80 8.46
C GLY A 83 -13.76 -26.76 7.59
N LEU A 84 -14.35 -25.72 8.19
CA LEU A 84 -14.95 -24.60 7.46
C LEU A 84 -13.89 -23.64 6.89
N LEU A 85 -12.67 -23.64 7.44
CA LEU A 85 -11.57 -22.75 7.03
C LEU A 85 -10.79 -23.32 5.84
N ASN A 86 -11.41 -23.34 4.66
CA ASN A 86 -10.78 -23.82 3.43
C ASN A 86 -10.04 -22.70 2.69
N HIS A 87 -9.14 -23.06 1.76
CA HIS A 87 -8.46 -22.08 0.89
C HIS A 87 -9.48 -21.11 0.26
N GLY A 88 -9.21 -19.81 0.35
CA GLY A 88 -10.07 -18.74 -0.17
C GLY A 88 -11.09 -18.20 0.84
N THR A 89 -11.25 -18.82 2.01
CA THR A 89 -12.18 -18.34 3.05
C THR A 89 -11.74 -16.98 3.57
N ARG A 90 -12.64 -15.99 3.57
CA ARG A 90 -12.38 -14.67 4.17
C ARG A 90 -12.56 -14.74 5.69
N VAL A 91 -11.54 -14.28 6.39
CA VAL A 91 -11.50 -14.30 7.85
C VAL A 91 -11.07 -12.96 8.40
N CYS A 92 -11.43 -12.70 9.65
CA CYS A 92 -10.90 -11.63 10.48
C CYS A 92 -10.01 -12.27 11.53
N ALA A 93 -8.72 -11.96 11.49
CA ALA A 93 -7.72 -12.61 12.34
C ALA A 93 -7.08 -11.61 13.30
N SER A 94 -6.74 -12.09 14.48
CA SER A 94 -6.07 -11.30 15.51
C SER A 94 -4.59 -11.09 15.18
N HIS A 95 -4.09 -9.90 15.45
CA HIS A 95 -2.69 -9.54 15.43
C HIS A 95 -2.32 -8.94 16.78
N VAL A 96 -1.30 -9.51 17.41
CA VAL A 96 -0.81 -9.11 18.72
C VAL A 96 0.36 -8.16 18.54
N PHE A 97 0.21 -6.91 18.97
CA PHE A 97 1.30 -5.93 19.01
C PHE A 97 2.11 -6.05 20.30
N ASN A 98 1.43 -6.29 21.43
CA ASN A 98 1.99 -6.58 22.74
C ASN A 98 0.95 -7.34 23.58
N GLN A 99 1.24 -7.63 24.86
CA GLN A 99 0.36 -8.44 25.71
C GLN A 99 -1.04 -7.87 25.94
N GLU A 100 -1.25 -6.57 25.69
CA GLU A 100 -2.51 -5.86 25.96
C GLU A 100 -3.17 -5.30 24.70
N ASP A 101 -2.47 -5.28 23.56
CA ASP A 101 -2.93 -4.71 22.29
C ASP A 101 -3.10 -5.80 21.23
N ILE A 102 -4.34 -6.29 21.13
CA ILE A 102 -4.78 -7.27 20.13
C ILE A 102 -5.77 -6.59 19.20
N ARG A 103 -5.48 -6.61 17.90
CA ARG A 103 -6.33 -5.99 16.88
C ARG A 103 -6.70 -6.96 15.78
N PHE A 104 -7.84 -6.74 15.14
CA PHE A 104 -8.40 -7.67 14.18
C PHE A 104 -8.37 -7.11 12.77
N TYR A 105 -7.84 -7.87 11.81
CA TYR A 105 -7.72 -7.45 10.41
C TYR A 105 -8.21 -8.54 9.47
N ASP A 106 -8.58 -8.16 8.24
CA ASP A 106 -9.04 -9.15 7.27
C ASP A 106 -7.88 -9.91 6.65
N ALA A 107 -8.09 -11.20 6.47
CA ALA A 107 -7.23 -12.08 5.73
C ALA A 107 -8.05 -13.07 4.89
N VAL A 108 -7.36 -13.82 4.06
CA VAL A 108 -7.88 -14.97 3.32
C VAL A 108 -7.06 -16.19 3.73
N VAL A 109 -7.73 -17.32 3.96
CA VAL A 109 -7.03 -18.59 4.17
C VAL A 109 -6.32 -18.97 2.87
N ASP A 110 -5.00 -18.99 2.88
CA ASP A 110 -4.15 -19.38 1.75
C ASP A 110 -3.83 -20.88 1.80
N GLY A 111 -3.82 -21.48 2.98
CA GLY A 111 -3.57 -22.92 3.12
C GLY A 111 -3.90 -23.43 4.51
N VAL A 112 -4.07 -24.75 4.62
CA VAL A 112 -4.34 -25.43 5.88
C VAL A 112 -3.37 -26.59 6.02
N GLN A 113 -2.61 -26.60 7.11
CA GLN A 113 -1.83 -27.75 7.53
C GLN A 113 -2.65 -28.51 8.57
N GLN A 114 -3.36 -29.53 8.10
CA GLN A 114 -4.18 -30.37 8.96
C GLN A 114 -3.30 -31.18 9.91
N ARG A 115 -3.74 -31.29 11.17
CA ARG A 115 -3.11 -32.13 12.19
C ARG A 115 -4.18 -32.93 12.92
N GLU A 116 -3.79 -34.04 13.52
CA GLU A 116 -4.69 -34.80 14.38
C GLU A 116 -5.15 -33.94 15.56
N HIS A 117 -6.45 -33.95 15.82
CA HIS A 117 -7.04 -33.30 16.99
C HIS A 117 -6.80 -34.15 18.24
N SER A 118 -6.96 -33.57 19.43
CA SER A 118 -6.88 -34.32 20.69
C SER A 118 -8.16 -34.19 21.50
N TRP A 119 -8.46 -35.22 22.31
CA TRP A 119 -9.67 -35.30 23.14
C TRP A 119 -9.34 -35.47 24.64
N LYS A 120 -8.21 -34.91 25.09
CA LYS A 120 -7.65 -35.18 26.43
C LYS A 120 -8.61 -34.84 27.59
N THR A 121 -9.57 -33.96 27.38
CA THR A 121 -10.54 -33.49 28.39
C THR A 121 -11.98 -33.84 28.05
N GLY A 122 -12.22 -34.62 26.99
CA GLY A 122 -13.56 -34.88 26.43
C GLY A 122 -14.05 -33.81 25.45
N GLU A 123 -13.33 -32.70 25.33
CA GLU A 123 -13.54 -31.67 24.30
C GLU A 123 -12.50 -31.83 23.18
N GLU A 124 -12.92 -31.58 21.94
CA GLU A 124 -12.04 -31.62 20.78
C GLU A 124 -11.11 -30.42 20.78
N GLN A 125 -9.80 -30.67 20.68
CA GLN A 125 -8.80 -29.62 20.56
C GLN A 125 -8.14 -29.64 19.18
N CYS A 126 -8.26 -28.54 18.45
CA CYS A 126 -7.73 -28.37 17.11
C CYS A 126 -6.23 -27.98 17.14
N PHE A 127 -5.41 -28.76 16.44
CA PHE A 127 -3.97 -28.46 16.24
C PHE A 127 -3.63 -28.09 14.79
N CYS A 128 -4.65 -27.88 13.95
CA CYS A 128 -4.45 -27.43 12.58
C CYS A 128 -3.78 -26.06 12.57
N THR A 129 -2.90 -25.85 11.58
CA THR A 129 -2.26 -24.55 11.35
C THR A 129 -2.81 -23.93 10.08
N PHE A 130 -3.33 -22.71 10.19
CA PHE A 130 -3.92 -21.97 9.08
C PHE A 130 -2.92 -20.93 8.57
N ILE A 131 -2.66 -20.95 7.26
CA ILE A 131 -1.83 -19.96 6.60
C ILE A 131 -2.76 -18.86 6.09
N LEU A 132 -2.56 -17.64 6.57
CA LEU A 132 -3.39 -16.48 6.27
C LEU A 132 -2.65 -15.50 5.37
N PHE A 133 -3.27 -15.12 4.25
CA PHE A 133 -2.89 -13.98 3.42
C PHE A 133 -3.65 -12.73 3.85
N TRP A 134 -2.97 -11.78 4.50
CA TRP A 134 -3.61 -10.59 5.05
C TRP A 134 -3.99 -9.58 3.96
N LEU A 135 -5.24 -9.14 3.97
CA LEU A 135 -5.78 -8.16 3.02
C LEU A 135 -5.42 -6.73 3.40
N HIS A 136 -5.34 -6.44 4.70
CA HIS A 136 -5.00 -5.12 5.24
C HIS A 136 -4.31 -5.24 6.61
N GLY A 137 -4.04 -4.10 7.26
CA GLY A 137 -3.33 -4.03 8.54
C GLY A 137 -1.81 -4.18 8.46
N PRO A 138 -1.13 -4.37 9.60
CA PRO A 138 0.35 -4.41 9.71
C PRO A 138 0.99 -5.59 8.97
N ASN A 139 0.22 -6.65 8.74
CA ASN A 139 0.65 -7.82 7.99
C ASN A 139 0.15 -7.84 6.54
N ALA A 140 -0.47 -6.76 6.05
CA ALA A 140 -0.97 -6.68 4.69
C ALA A 140 0.02 -7.29 3.66
N ARG A 141 -0.53 -8.18 2.84
CA ARG A 141 0.16 -8.92 1.76
C ARG A 141 1.23 -9.90 2.24
N LYS A 142 1.26 -10.26 3.52
CA LYS A 142 2.11 -11.33 4.06
C LYS A 142 1.29 -12.61 4.22
N LEU A 143 2.02 -13.73 4.29
CA LEU A 143 1.52 -15.00 4.80
C LEU A 143 1.97 -15.17 6.24
N THR A 144 1.05 -15.55 7.13
CA THR A 144 1.39 -15.95 8.51
C THR A 144 0.67 -17.24 8.87
N ALA A 145 1.31 -18.05 9.71
CA ALA A 145 0.69 -19.22 10.31
C ALA A 145 0.00 -18.82 11.62
N THR A 146 -1.20 -19.35 11.87
CA THR A 146 -1.92 -19.17 13.14
C THR A 146 -2.82 -20.36 13.47
N SER A 147 -3.31 -20.41 14.71
CA SER A 147 -4.30 -21.37 15.23
C SER A 147 -5.74 -20.88 15.01
N ILE A 148 -6.71 -21.78 15.14
CA ILE A 148 -8.13 -21.47 14.94
C ILE A 148 -8.66 -20.41 15.92
N GLU A 149 -8.17 -20.40 17.16
CA GLU A 149 -8.59 -19.46 18.22
C GLU A 149 -8.37 -17.98 17.85
N ASN A 150 -7.47 -17.72 16.91
CA ASN A 150 -7.08 -16.39 16.44
C ASN A 150 -7.83 -15.98 15.15
N ILE A 151 -8.85 -16.75 14.75
CA ILE A 151 -9.56 -16.59 13.47
C ILE A 151 -11.07 -16.52 13.72
N CYS A 152 -11.69 -15.48 13.19
CA CYS A 152 -13.15 -15.37 13.05
C CYS A 152 -13.52 -15.40 11.57
N VAL A 153 -14.56 -16.14 11.19
CA VAL A 153 -15.07 -16.16 9.81
C VAL A 153 -15.86 -14.88 9.54
N VAL A 154 -15.51 -14.20 8.44
CA VAL A 154 -16.24 -12.99 8.03
C VAL A 154 -17.59 -13.42 7.47
N GLN A 155 -18.65 -12.97 8.11
CA GLN A 155 -20.00 -13.26 7.64
C GLN A 155 -20.29 -12.52 6.33
N PRO A 156 -20.97 -13.15 5.37
CA PRO A 156 -21.41 -12.49 4.16
C PRO A 156 -22.32 -11.29 4.50
N LYS A 157 -22.11 -10.17 3.79
CA LYS A 157 -22.87 -8.94 3.97
C LYS A 157 -24.27 -9.10 3.36
N TRP A 158 -25.24 -9.54 4.15
CA TRP A 158 -26.63 -9.64 3.70
C TRP A 158 -27.48 -8.44 4.12
N GLU A 159 -27.24 -7.88 5.31
CA GLU A 159 -27.93 -6.67 5.79
C GLU A 159 -26.97 -5.75 6.54
N LEU A 160 -27.10 -4.44 6.29
CA LEU A 160 -26.39 -3.41 7.03
C LEU A 160 -27.17 -3.12 8.32
N ASP A 161 -26.48 -2.70 9.37
CA ASP A 161 -27.15 -2.21 10.58
C ASP A 161 -28.18 -1.14 10.23
N ARG A 162 -29.38 -1.24 10.81
CA ARG A 162 -30.51 -0.34 10.53
C ARG A 162 -30.14 1.13 10.70
N ALA A 163 -29.32 1.48 11.69
CA ALA A 163 -28.90 2.86 11.92
C ALA A 163 -27.95 3.33 10.81
N VAL A 164 -27.02 2.47 10.38
CA VAL A 164 -26.09 2.77 9.28
C VAL A 164 -26.84 2.89 7.96
N ALA A 165 -27.80 1.99 7.69
CA ALA A 165 -28.64 2.05 6.50
C ALA A 165 -29.44 3.35 6.45
N SER A 166 -30.09 3.72 7.56
CA SER A 166 -30.85 4.98 7.65
C SER A 166 -29.96 6.21 7.43
N PHE A 167 -28.75 6.21 8.01
CA PHE A 167 -27.79 7.29 7.81
C PHE A 167 -27.31 7.39 6.35
N VAL A 168 -27.04 6.25 5.71
CA VAL A 168 -26.65 6.15 4.30
C VAL A 168 -27.73 6.74 3.40
N ASP A 169 -28.99 6.38 3.65
CA ASP A 169 -30.13 6.86 2.86
C ASP A 169 -30.31 8.36 3.04
N ASN A 170 -30.13 8.85 4.27
CA ASN A 170 -30.10 10.28 4.56
C ASN A 170 -28.99 10.98 3.76
N CYS A 171 -27.74 10.48 3.80
CA CYS A 171 -26.63 11.04 3.01
C CYS A 171 -26.92 11.03 1.51
N SER A 172 -27.51 9.94 1.02
CA SER A 172 -27.87 9.77 -0.39
C SER A 172 -28.85 10.82 -0.88
N SER A 173 -29.81 11.23 -0.03
CA SER A 173 -30.79 12.28 -0.36
C SER A 173 -30.15 13.65 -0.64
N PHE A 174 -29.03 13.96 0.03
CA PHE A 174 -28.27 15.20 -0.20
C PHE A 174 -27.39 15.16 -1.46
N LEU A 175 -27.07 13.96 -1.95
CA LEU A 175 -26.21 13.75 -3.14
C LEU A 175 -27.00 13.65 -4.44
N MET A 176 -28.33 13.57 -4.38
CA MET A 176 -29.19 13.58 -5.56
C MET A 176 -29.26 14.99 -6.17
N PRO A 177 -29.18 15.13 -7.50
CA PRO A 177 -29.44 16.42 -8.14
C PRO A 177 -30.87 16.84 -7.82
N LYS A 178 -31.06 18.07 -7.33
CA LYS A 178 -32.40 18.67 -7.29
C LYS A 178 -32.91 18.73 -8.73
N GLU A 179 -34.04 18.08 -9.01
CA GLU A 179 -34.76 18.32 -10.26
C GLU A 179 -35.25 19.76 -10.25
N ASP A 180 -34.49 20.67 -10.87
CA ASP A 180 -34.97 22.03 -11.14
C ASP A 180 -36.01 21.95 -12.25
N SER A 181 -37.28 21.94 -11.85
CA SER A 181 -38.39 22.33 -12.71
C SER A 181 -38.24 23.81 -13.08
N GLY A 182 -37.66 24.11 -14.23
CA GLY A 182 -37.60 25.47 -14.74
C GLY A 182 -36.73 25.62 -15.99
N PHE A 183 -37.36 25.63 -17.17
CA PHE A 183 -36.73 26.06 -18.42
C PHE A 183 -36.12 27.46 -18.26
N GLY A 184 -34.80 27.55 -18.42
CA GLY A 184 -34.08 28.82 -18.51
C GLY A 184 -32.70 28.63 -19.14
N MET A 185 -32.59 28.81 -20.45
CA MET A 185 -31.30 28.88 -21.14
C MET A 185 -30.54 30.13 -20.70
N VAL A 186 -29.31 29.97 -20.21
CA VAL A 186 -28.32 31.06 -20.05
C VAL A 186 -26.95 30.53 -20.51
N PRO A 187 -26.14 31.32 -21.26
CA PRO A 187 -25.15 30.77 -22.17
C PRO A 187 -23.83 30.40 -21.49
N TYR A 188 -23.17 29.42 -22.11
CA TYR A 188 -21.80 28.98 -21.84
C TYR A 188 -20.84 30.18 -21.70
N ARG A 189 -20.34 30.39 -20.48
CA ARG A 189 -19.15 31.21 -20.23
C ARG A 189 -18.05 30.28 -19.72
N GLY A 190 -17.11 29.97 -20.61
CA GLY A 190 -15.95 29.15 -20.28
C GLY A 190 -15.06 29.88 -19.28
N ASN A 191 -14.98 29.34 -18.06
CA ASN A 191 -13.90 29.66 -17.14
C ASN A 191 -13.00 28.43 -17.00
N ARG A 192 -11.78 28.57 -17.51
CA ARG A 192 -10.62 27.79 -17.09
C ARG A 192 -10.41 28.05 -15.59
N SER A 193 -10.70 27.06 -14.77
CA SER A 193 -10.37 27.08 -13.35
C SER A 193 -9.30 26.02 -13.09
N ASN A 194 -8.08 26.48 -12.78
CA ASN A 194 -7.07 25.67 -12.12
C ASN A 194 -7.63 25.20 -10.76
N SER A 195 -8.24 24.01 -10.68
CA SER A 195 -8.58 23.42 -9.39
C SER A 195 -7.43 22.53 -8.94
N ALA A 196 -6.63 23.01 -7.97
CA ALA A 196 -5.95 22.08 -7.08
C ALA A 196 -7.04 21.16 -6.47
N ARG A 197 -6.94 19.84 -6.68
CA ARG A 197 -7.91 18.88 -6.14
C ARG A 197 -7.97 19.05 -4.62
N GLN A 198 -9.06 19.64 -4.12
CA GLN A 198 -9.29 19.80 -2.69
C GLN A 198 -9.49 18.41 -2.07
N ILE A 199 -8.65 18.06 -1.10
CA ILE A 199 -8.72 16.76 -0.40
C ILE A 199 -10.01 16.72 0.43
N THR A 200 -10.84 15.70 0.20
CA THR A 200 -12.11 15.49 0.92
C THR A 200 -11.87 15.17 2.40
N TYR A 201 -12.90 15.30 3.24
CA TYR A 201 -12.84 14.97 4.67
C TYR A 201 -12.25 13.56 4.91
N PHE A 202 -12.73 12.56 4.18
CA PHE A 202 -12.24 11.19 4.26
C PHE A 202 -10.82 11.02 3.71
N GLY A 203 -10.47 11.77 2.66
CA GLY A 203 -9.08 11.85 2.18
C GLY A 203 -8.11 12.37 3.24
N ARG A 204 -8.54 13.27 4.13
CA ARG A 204 -7.72 13.75 5.25
C ARG A 204 -7.56 12.69 6.34
N MET A 205 -8.64 11.97 6.67
CA MET A 205 -8.57 10.89 7.66
C MET A 205 -7.59 9.79 7.21
N ILE A 206 -7.66 9.34 5.95
CA ILE A 206 -6.74 8.34 5.39
C ILE A 206 -5.28 8.85 5.39
N LYS A 207 -5.07 10.12 5.04
CA LYS A 207 -3.73 10.73 5.01
C LYS A 207 -3.12 10.89 6.40
N ALA A 208 -3.91 11.25 7.42
CA ALA A 208 -3.45 11.36 8.80
C ALA A 208 -2.88 10.03 9.31
N SER A 209 -3.59 8.93 9.10
CA SER A 209 -3.13 7.57 9.44
C SER A 209 -1.84 7.18 8.70
N SER A 210 -1.71 7.62 7.44
CA SER A 210 -0.50 7.42 6.63
C SER A 210 0.72 8.18 7.17
N THR A 211 0.50 9.31 7.87
CA THR A 211 1.56 10.20 8.35
C THR A 211 2.17 9.70 9.67
N CYS A 212 1.41 8.95 10.48
CA CYS A 212 1.92 8.28 11.68
C CYS A 212 2.94 7.17 11.37
N LEU A 213 2.90 6.60 10.15
CA LEU A 213 3.88 5.64 9.65
C LEU A 213 5.16 6.28 9.09
N SER A 214 5.24 7.63 9.06
CA SER A 214 6.32 8.41 8.42
C SER A 214 7.29 9.07 9.42
N MET A 215 7.41 8.58 10.66
CA MET A 215 8.51 9.03 11.53
C MET A 215 9.86 8.46 11.06
N ARG A 216 10.61 9.32 10.36
CA ARG A 216 12.07 9.41 10.23
C ARG A 216 12.86 8.11 10.48
N SER A 217 13.17 7.37 9.41
CA SER A 217 14.40 6.59 9.36
C SER A 217 15.57 7.49 8.98
N ILE A 218 16.14 8.19 9.97
CA ILE A 218 17.55 8.56 9.90
C ILE A 218 18.29 7.33 10.42
N VAL A 219 18.87 6.57 9.49
CA VAL A 219 19.87 5.55 9.81
C VAL A 219 21.12 5.98 9.09
N SER A 220 21.91 6.78 9.80
CA SER A 220 23.34 6.91 9.52
C SER A 220 23.94 5.52 9.69
N ALA A 221 24.18 4.83 8.57
CA ALA A 221 25.04 3.66 8.58
C ALA A 221 26.49 4.17 8.54
N TYR A 222 27.12 4.18 9.71
CA TYR A 222 28.57 4.28 9.84
C TYR A 222 29.21 3.21 8.96
N SER A 223 30.08 3.63 8.05
CA SER A 223 31.11 2.77 7.45
C SER A 223 32.48 3.31 7.89
N PRO A 224 33.45 2.42 8.18
CA PRO A 224 34.72 2.82 8.76
C PRO A 224 35.52 3.66 7.77
N GLU A 225 36.21 4.66 8.33
CA GLU A 225 37.18 5.51 7.66
C GLU A 225 38.22 4.66 6.92
N VAL A 226 38.23 4.74 5.60
CA VAL A 226 39.41 4.43 4.79
C VAL A 226 39.89 5.76 4.23
N SER A 227 40.97 6.27 4.81
CA SER A 227 41.63 7.48 4.34
C SER A 227 42.31 7.22 3.00
N CYS A 228 41.94 7.99 1.99
CA CYS A 228 42.67 8.07 0.73
C CYS A 228 42.89 9.55 0.42
N HIS A 229 44.15 9.92 0.27
CA HIS A 229 44.63 11.30 0.25
C HIS A 229 44.02 12.20 -0.83
N ASP A 230 43.76 13.41 -0.36
CA ASP A 230 43.47 14.66 -1.06
C ASP A 230 44.35 14.87 -2.31
N ARG A 231 43.73 14.96 -3.49
CA ARG A 231 44.31 15.64 -4.65
C ARG A 231 43.33 16.69 -5.16
N ARG A 232 43.58 17.92 -4.71
CA ARG A 232 43.04 19.17 -5.24
C ARG A 232 43.01 19.15 -6.78
N MET A 233 41.84 19.40 -7.34
CA MET A 233 41.69 19.93 -8.70
C MET A 233 40.57 20.97 -8.66
N GLU A 234 41.03 22.21 -8.51
CA GLU A 234 40.51 23.50 -8.97
C GLU A 234 39.00 23.64 -9.22
N ASP A 235 38.44 24.47 -8.35
CA ASP A 235 37.21 25.22 -8.44
C ASP A 235 37.00 25.85 -9.84
N ARG A 236 36.01 25.33 -10.57
CA ARG A 236 35.37 26.08 -11.67
C ARG A 236 33.93 26.34 -11.30
N ASP A 237 33.76 27.54 -10.76
CA ASP A 237 32.50 28.20 -10.52
C ASP A 237 31.71 28.31 -11.84
N LEU A 238 30.69 27.45 -11.99
CA LEU A 238 29.64 27.55 -13.00
C LEU A 238 28.30 27.33 -12.30
N GLY A 239 27.62 28.44 -12.06
CA GLY A 239 26.40 28.54 -11.27
C GLY A 239 25.26 27.62 -11.73
N GLY A 240 24.50 27.18 -10.74
CA GLY A 240 23.25 26.44 -10.87
C GLY A 240 23.38 25.02 -10.32
N THR A 241 22.96 24.83 -9.07
CA THR A 241 22.74 23.50 -8.47
C THR A 241 21.69 22.76 -9.29
N LYS A 242 22.12 22.06 -10.35
CA LYS A 242 21.23 21.27 -11.21
C LYS A 242 20.82 20.03 -10.43
N ASN A 243 19.63 20.07 -9.86
CA ASN A 243 18.97 18.94 -9.21
C ASN A 243 18.81 17.80 -10.22
N VAL A 244 19.73 16.83 -10.17
CA VAL A 244 19.62 15.60 -10.96
C VAL A 244 18.54 14.73 -10.31
N CYS A 245 17.62 14.23 -11.13
CA CYS A 245 16.58 13.31 -10.67
C CYS A 245 16.88 11.90 -11.19
N MET A 246 16.67 10.89 -10.35
CA MET A 246 16.98 9.49 -10.64
C MET A 246 15.74 8.62 -10.46
N ILE A 247 15.53 7.69 -11.39
CA ILE A 247 14.50 6.64 -11.32
C ILE A 247 15.19 5.28 -11.36
N MET A 248 14.97 4.47 -10.34
CA MET A 248 15.49 3.11 -10.27
C MET A 248 14.48 2.14 -10.91
N ILE A 249 14.95 1.36 -11.89
CA ILE A 249 14.17 0.34 -12.59
C ILE A 249 14.76 -1.04 -12.32
N THR A 250 13.90 -2.03 -12.17
CA THR A 250 14.25 -3.43 -11.94
C THR A 250 13.44 -4.36 -12.85
N ASN A 251 13.70 -5.67 -12.74
CA ASN A 251 13.15 -6.73 -13.58
C ASN A 251 13.45 -6.57 -15.09
N MET A 252 14.57 -5.94 -15.42
CA MET A 252 15.03 -5.75 -16.80
C MET A 252 15.70 -7.02 -17.34
N ASP A 253 15.71 -7.21 -18.66
CA ASP A 253 16.45 -8.31 -19.29
C ASP A 253 17.96 -8.16 -19.08
N LYS A 254 18.66 -9.24 -18.71
CA LYS A 254 20.11 -9.23 -18.47
C LYS A 254 20.96 -8.75 -19.65
N LYS A 255 20.48 -8.98 -20.87
CA LYS A 255 21.19 -8.63 -22.11
C LYS A 255 20.84 -7.23 -22.62
N LEU A 256 19.99 -6.50 -21.90
CA LEU A 256 19.58 -5.16 -22.29
C LEU A 256 20.76 -4.20 -22.13
N CYS A 257 20.97 -3.30 -23.09
CA CYS A 257 22.04 -2.31 -23.04
C CYS A 257 21.50 -0.90 -22.81
N SER A 258 22.31 -0.05 -22.18
CA SER A 258 21.92 1.31 -21.81
C SER A 258 21.49 2.16 -23.01
N SER A 259 22.15 2.00 -24.16
CA SER A 259 21.84 2.74 -25.38
C SER A 259 20.46 2.38 -25.95
N THR A 260 20.07 1.10 -25.94
CA THR A 260 18.73 0.67 -26.36
C THR A 260 17.65 1.26 -25.45
N VAL A 261 17.89 1.29 -24.13
CA VAL A 261 16.94 1.88 -23.18
C VAL A 261 16.81 3.39 -23.41
N ALA A 262 17.93 4.09 -23.55
CA ALA A 262 17.93 5.53 -23.78
C ALA A 262 17.24 5.90 -25.09
N GLU A 263 17.50 5.16 -26.17
CA GLU A 263 16.86 5.37 -27.47
C GLU A 263 15.36 5.07 -27.43
N PHE A 264 14.95 3.98 -26.78
CA PHE A 264 13.55 3.62 -26.61
C PHE A 264 12.77 4.71 -25.88
N LEU A 265 13.31 5.19 -24.75
CA LEU A 265 12.70 6.26 -23.98
C LEU A 265 12.63 7.56 -24.79
N ARG A 266 13.72 7.94 -25.47
CA ARG A 266 13.73 9.11 -26.35
C ARG A 266 12.64 9.05 -27.43
N ARG A 267 12.39 7.88 -28.02
CA ARG A 267 11.33 7.71 -29.04
C ARG A 267 9.91 7.92 -28.47
N HIS A 268 9.70 7.66 -27.19
CA HIS A 268 8.36 7.67 -26.59
C HIS A 268 8.07 8.91 -25.74
N THR A 269 9.11 9.59 -25.24
CA THR A 269 8.99 10.77 -24.38
C THR A 269 9.68 12.00 -24.96
N SER A 270 10.43 11.88 -26.06
CA SER A 270 11.30 12.94 -26.59
C SER A 270 12.39 13.43 -25.61
N LEU A 271 12.56 12.76 -24.46
CA LEU A 271 13.53 13.13 -23.44
C LEU A 271 14.92 12.55 -23.73
N SER A 272 15.96 13.33 -23.46
CA SER A 272 17.33 12.84 -23.44
C SER A 272 17.68 12.35 -22.04
N VAL A 273 17.72 11.04 -21.85
CA VAL A 273 17.96 10.40 -20.55
C VAL A 273 19.34 9.73 -20.50
N ARG A 274 19.98 9.72 -19.35
CA ARG A 274 21.17 8.87 -19.10
C ARG A 274 20.74 7.58 -18.42
N VAL A 275 21.24 6.44 -18.89
CA VAL A 275 20.83 5.13 -18.39
C VAL A 275 22.06 4.36 -17.93
N PHE A 276 21.97 3.79 -16.74
CA PHE A 276 22.96 2.88 -16.17
C PHE A 276 22.30 1.54 -15.94
N ILE A 277 22.97 0.47 -16.34
CA ILE A 277 22.56 -0.89 -16.03
C ILE A 277 23.58 -1.43 -15.05
N PHE A 278 23.11 -1.92 -13.92
CA PHE A 278 23.99 -2.39 -12.86
C PHE A 278 24.53 -3.77 -13.20
N PRO A 279 25.79 -4.08 -12.81
CA PRO A 279 26.33 -5.43 -12.89
C PRO A 279 25.47 -6.41 -12.10
N ASN A 280 25.31 -7.60 -12.63
CA ASN A 280 24.53 -8.67 -12.04
C ASN A 280 25.38 -9.91 -11.79
N LEU A 281 24.98 -10.70 -10.79
CA LEU A 281 25.53 -12.04 -10.61
C LEU A 281 24.99 -13.01 -11.68
N SER A 282 25.78 -14.02 -12.01
CA SER A 282 25.38 -15.07 -12.98
C SER A 282 24.06 -15.75 -12.57
N MET A 283 23.85 -15.91 -11.27
CA MET A 283 22.69 -16.58 -10.65
C MET A 283 21.41 -15.74 -10.58
N GLU A 284 21.47 -14.41 -10.72
CA GLU A 284 20.26 -13.58 -10.72
C GLU A 284 19.41 -13.88 -11.96
N VAL A 285 18.11 -13.58 -12.00
CA VAL A 285 17.26 -13.87 -13.18
C VAL A 285 16.82 -12.61 -13.94
N TYR A 286 17.24 -11.44 -13.46
CA TYR A 286 16.90 -10.11 -14.01
C TYR A 286 18.02 -9.10 -13.71
N THR A 287 18.02 -7.96 -14.39
CA THR A 287 18.91 -6.81 -14.11
C THR A 287 18.17 -5.59 -13.57
N ARG A 288 18.95 -4.69 -12.99
CA ARG A 288 18.53 -3.41 -12.41
C ARG A 288 19.23 -2.29 -13.17
N GLY A 289 18.61 -1.13 -13.21
CA GLY A 289 19.21 0.05 -13.80
C GLY A 289 18.69 1.34 -13.19
N ALA A 290 19.38 2.44 -13.51
CA ALA A 290 19.00 3.78 -13.12
C ALA A 290 18.82 4.65 -14.37
N ILE A 291 17.76 5.45 -14.40
CA ILE A 291 17.54 6.48 -15.40
C ILE A 291 17.73 7.84 -14.73
N MET A 292 18.62 8.66 -15.26
CA MET A 292 18.87 10.02 -14.78
C MET A 292 18.38 11.05 -15.79
N VAL A 293 17.73 12.09 -15.26
CA VAL A 293 17.24 13.26 -16.00
C VAL A 293 17.72 14.55 -15.33
N HIS A 294 17.74 15.64 -16.09
CA HIS A 294 18.44 16.87 -15.71
C HIS A 294 17.53 17.91 -15.04
N SER A 295 16.21 17.70 -15.08
CA SER A 295 15.25 18.58 -14.42
C SER A 295 14.06 17.81 -13.84
N GLU A 296 13.42 18.43 -12.85
CA GLU A 296 12.18 17.90 -12.27
C GLU A 296 11.04 17.83 -13.30
N LYS A 297 10.99 18.76 -14.27
CA LYS A 297 10.00 18.73 -15.34
C LYS A 297 10.13 17.46 -16.20
N GLU A 298 11.34 17.17 -16.65
CA GLU A 298 11.65 15.93 -17.41
C GLU A 298 11.37 14.69 -16.57
N PHE A 299 11.64 14.75 -15.26
CA PHE A 299 11.34 13.67 -14.32
C PHE A 299 9.85 13.38 -14.20
N GLN A 300 9.01 14.42 -14.08
CA GLN A 300 7.56 14.26 -14.02
C GLN A 300 7.00 13.70 -15.33
N GLU A 301 7.49 14.17 -16.47
CA GLU A 301 7.11 13.65 -17.79
C GLU A 301 7.49 12.17 -17.96
N LEU A 302 8.71 11.81 -17.58
CA LEU A 302 9.17 10.42 -17.58
C LEU A 302 8.36 9.55 -16.60
N CYS A 303 8.04 10.06 -15.42
CA CYS A 303 7.17 9.37 -14.47
C CYS A 303 5.76 9.17 -15.02
N GLY A 304 5.18 10.16 -15.70
CA GLY A 304 3.88 10.04 -16.34
C GLY A 304 3.84 8.90 -17.36
N PHE A 305 4.91 8.78 -18.17
CA PHE A 305 5.05 7.68 -19.12
C PHE A 305 5.22 6.32 -18.44
N LEU A 306 6.15 6.21 -17.47
CA LEU A 306 6.47 4.95 -16.80
C LEU A 306 5.32 4.41 -15.92
N ASN A 307 4.48 5.28 -15.36
CA ASN A 307 3.38 4.91 -14.47
C ASN A 307 2.01 4.95 -15.15
N ASN A 308 1.96 5.02 -16.48
CA ASN A 308 0.70 5.06 -17.20
C ASN A 308 -0.05 3.72 -17.02
N PRO A 309 -1.26 3.72 -16.42
CA PRO A 309 -1.98 2.48 -16.11
C PRO A 309 -2.44 1.74 -17.37
N ASN A 310 -2.46 2.41 -18.52
CA ASN A 310 -2.91 1.85 -19.79
C ASN A 310 -1.80 1.15 -20.57
N CYS A 311 -0.54 1.20 -20.10
CA CYS A 311 0.56 0.53 -20.79
C CYS A 311 1.63 -0.02 -19.85
N ILE A 312 2.27 -1.11 -20.27
CA ILE A 312 3.39 -1.74 -19.57
C ILE A 312 4.56 -1.86 -20.55
N ILE A 313 5.74 -1.40 -20.13
CA ILE A 313 6.98 -1.61 -20.88
C ILE A 313 7.48 -3.02 -20.56
N THR A 314 7.69 -3.80 -21.61
CA THR A 314 8.21 -5.17 -21.50
C THR A 314 9.46 -5.34 -22.34
N SER A 315 10.35 -6.20 -21.86
CA SER A 315 11.51 -6.63 -22.63
C SER A 315 11.12 -7.74 -23.61
N SER A 316 12.04 -8.11 -24.51
CA SER A 316 11.79 -9.12 -25.55
C SER A 316 11.35 -10.49 -24.99
N THR A 317 11.74 -10.81 -23.75
CA THR A 317 11.34 -12.01 -23.01
C THR A 317 9.94 -11.92 -22.38
N GLY A 318 9.24 -10.79 -22.54
CA GLY A 318 7.95 -10.52 -21.89
C GLY A 318 8.06 -9.99 -20.46
N ARG A 319 9.27 -9.80 -19.92
CA ARG A 319 9.49 -9.28 -18.56
C ARG A 319 9.08 -7.81 -18.44
N PRO A 320 8.16 -7.47 -17.52
CA PRO A 320 7.73 -6.09 -17.32
C PRO A 320 8.72 -5.31 -16.47
N TRP A 321 8.94 -4.05 -16.84
CA TRP A 321 9.73 -3.15 -16.02
C TRP A 321 8.98 -2.76 -14.75
N VAL A 322 9.73 -2.63 -13.66
CA VAL A 322 9.20 -2.24 -12.36
C VAL A 322 10.01 -1.04 -11.84
N VAL A 323 9.32 0.03 -11.47
CA VAL A 323 9.94 1.23 -10.88
C VAL A 323 10.07 1.02 -9.38
N LEU A 324 11.28 0.95 -8.86
CA LEU A 324 11.55 0.68 -7.45
C LEU A 324 11.55 1.96 -6.62
N GLU A 325 12.31 2.97 -7.06
CA GLU A 325 12.55 4.21 -6.32
C GLU A 325 12.62 5.42 -7.25
N LYS A 326 12.26 6.57 -6.70
CA LYS A 326 12.14 7.87 -7.37
C LYS A 326 12.80 8.92 -6.49
N LEU A 327 13.95 9.45 -6.92
CA LEU A 327 14.75 10.40 -6.16
C LEU A 327 14.80 11.75 -6.89
N VAL A 328 14.44 12.82 -6.18
CA VAL A 328 14.44 14.21 -6.68
C VAL A 328 15.34 15.04 -5.77
N GLY A 329 16.11 15.98 -6.34
CA GLY A 329 16.93 16.90 -5.55
C GLY A 329 18.24 16.29 -5.00
N LEU A 330 18.90 15.43 -5.78
CA LEU A 330 20.17 14.83 -5.39
C LEU A 330 21.32 15.85 -5.48
N GLU A 331 21.47 16.73 -4.48
CA GLU A 331 22.54 17.73 -4.42
C GLU A 331 23.93 17.09 -4.20
N ASN A 332 24.00 15.99 -3.44
CA ASN A 332 25.27 15.41 -2.95
C ASN A 332 25.75 14.15 -3.70
N ILE A 333 24.97 13.58 -4.62
CA ILE A 333 25.34 12.34 -5.33
C ILE A 333 26.33 12.57 -6.48
N LYS A 334 26.49 13.84 -6.91
CA LYS A 334 27.44 14.20 -7.98
C LYS A 334 28.88 13.74 -7.69
N ALA A 335 29.30 13.75 -6.42
CA ALA A 335 30.66 13.34 -6.03
C ALA A 335 30.90 11.83 -6.19
N SER A 336 29.95 10.97 -5.77
CA SER A 336 30.14 9.51 -5.80
C SER A 336 29.74 8.86 -7.13
N ILE A 337 28.77 9.43 -7.86
CA ILE A 337 28.43 8.95 -9.22
C ILE A 337 29.38 9.53 -10.26
N GLY A 338 29.92 10.73 -10.04
CA GLY A 338 30.96 11.34 -10.86
C GLY A 338 32.19 10.46 -11.03
N GLU A 339 32.52 9.66 -10.01
CA GLU A 339 33.64 8.71 -10.04
C GLU A 339 33.28 7.38 -10.74
N LEU A 340 32.00 7.00 -10.77
CA LEU A 340 31.45 5.92 -11.60
C LEU A 340 31.39 6.27 -13.10
N VAL A 341 31.55 7.55 -13.48
CA VAL A 341 31.53 8.03 -14.88
C VAL A 341 32.64 7.43 -15.74
N HIS A 342 33.69 6.87 -15.14
CA HIS A 342 34.81 6.29 -15.89
C HIS A 342 34.73 4.79 -16.16
N ILE A 343 33.67 4.09 -15.75
CA ILE A 343 33.55 2.66 -16.06
C ILE A 343 32.69 2.45 -17.31
N SER A 344 33.42 2.37 -18.43
CA SER A 344 33.07 1.62 -19.65
C SER A 344 31.91 2.17 -20.48
N GLU A 345 32.25 3.00 -21.47
CA GLU A 345 31.56 2.97 -22.77
C GLU A 345 31.75 1.59 -23.40
N GLU A 346 31.06 0.58 -22.86
CA GLU A 346 31.13 -0.76 -23.41
C GLU A 346 30.34 -0.77 -24.72
N LYS A 347 31.08 -0.60 -25.83
CA LYS A 347 30.64 -0.87 -27.21
C LYS A 347 30.36 -2.38 -27.37
N GLN A 348 29.40 -2.92 -26.63
CA GLN A 348 28.81 -4.20 -27.00
C GLN A 348 27.76 -3.93 -28.07
N ARG A 349 28.14 -4.14 -29.34
CA ARG A 349 27.18 -4.43 -30.43
C ARG A 349 26.56 -5.80 -30.15
N GLY A 350 25.72 -5.87 -29.13
CA GLY A 350 24.91 -7.03 -28.77
C GLY A 350 23.50 -6.86 -29.34
N THR A 351 23.03 -7.91 -30.01
CA THR A 351 21.73 -8.06 -30.70
C THR A 351 20.58 -7.28 -30.08
N MET A 352 19.86 -6.49 -30.89
CA MET A 352 18.68 -5.70 -30.52
C MET A 352 17.68 -6.51 -29.69
N ASN A 353 17.70 -6.31 -28.37
CA ASN A 353 16.65 -6.79 -27.47
C ASN A 353 15.50 -5.78 -27.54
N ASN A 354 14.49 -6.09 -28.35
CA ASN A 354 13.39 -5.18 -28.62
C ASN A 354 12.54 -4.96 -27.35
N LEU A 355 12.61 -3.73 -26.83
CA LEU A 355 11.64 -3.23 -25.85
C LEU A 355 10.32 -2.94 -26.57
N LYS A 356 9.21 -3.28 -25.93
CA LYS A 356 7.87 -3.01 -26.46
C LYS A 356 6.97 -2.41 -25.39
N VAL A 357 6.14 -1.45 -25.81
CA VAL A 357 5.01 -0.97 -25.00
C VAL A 357 3.81 -1.86 -25.28
N VAL A 358 3.24 -2.44 -24.24
CA VAL A 358 2.05 -3.30 -24.32
C VAL A 358 0.86 -2.53 -23.77
N TYR A 359 -0.23 -2.45 -24.54
CA TYR A 359 -1.41 -1.65 -24.19
C TYR A 359 -2.51 -2.49 -23.53
N SER A 360 -3.28 -1.83 -22.67
CA SER A 360 -4.44 -2.41 -21.97
C SER A 360 -5.44 -3.02 -22.96
N GLY A 361 -6.06 -4.14 -22.57
CA GLY A 361 -7.00 -4.90 -23.40
C GLY A 361 -6.37 -6.06 -24.20
N SER A 362 -5.05 -6.09 -24.39
CA SER A 362 -4.36 -7.22 -25.02
C SER A 362 -4.14 -8.41 -24.07
N LYS A 363 -3.98 -9.63 -24.61
CA LYS A 363 -3.63 -10.82 -23.81
C LYS A 363 -2.24 -10.66 -23.19
N GLU A 364 -1.32 -10.07 -23.95
CA GLU A 364 0.04 -9.75 -23.54
C GLU A 364 0.07 -8.80 -22.34
N PHE A 365 -0.84 -7.81 -22.29
CA PHE A 365 -0.94 -6.90 -21.15
C PHE A 365 -1.36 -7.62 -19.87
N LYS A 366 -2.33 -8.55 -19.97
CA LYS A 366 -2.76 -9.33 -18.80
C LYS A 366 -1.61 -10.15 -18.22
N ILE A 367 -0.84 -10.83 -19.07
CA ILE A 367 0.33 -11.61 -18.67
C ILE A 367 1.40 -10.69 -18.05
N ALA A 368 1.73 -9.58 -18.72
CA ALA A 368 2.71 -8.62 -18.24
C ALA A 368 2.30 -7.98 -16.90
N SER A 369 1.02 -7.72 -16.68
CA SER A 369 0.51 -7.20 -15.40
C SER A 369 0.71 -8.22 -14.29
N ILE A 370 0.31 -9.47 -14.49
CA ILE A 370 0.49 -10.53 -13.48
C ILE A 370 1.98 -10.70 -13.13
N MET A 371 2.86 -10.72 -14.14
CA MET A 371 4.31 -10.84 -13.91
C MET A 371 4.88 -9.63 -13.16
N ARG A 372 4.38 -8.42 -13.43
CA ARG A 372 4.80 -7.19 -12.74
C ARG A 372 4.41 -7.25 -11.27
N ASP A 373 3.17 -7.65 -11.02
CA ASP A 373 2.62 -7.71 -9.67
C ASP A 373 3.32 -8.80 -8.83
N LEU A 374 3.64 -9.95 -9.46
CA LEU A 374 4.49 -10.98 -8.86
C LEU A 374 5.88 -10.46 -8.49
N PHE A 375 6.54 -9.75 -9.41
CA PHE A 375 7.86 -9.19 -9.15
C PHE A 375 7.84 -8.10 -8.08
N TRP A 376 6.79 -7.29 -8.06
CA TRP A 376 6.57 -6.28 -7.01
C TRP A 376 6.52 -6.93 -5.63
N ALA A 377 5.70 -7.99 -5.49
CA ALA A 377 5.60 -8.75 -4.24
C ALA A 377 6.94 -9.35 -3.79
N PHE A 378 7.72 -9.89 -4.74
CA PHE A 378 9.08 -10.38 -4.47
C PHE A 378 10.02 -9.28 -3.97
N SER A 379 10.03 -8.12 -4.62
CA SER A 379 10.90 -6.98 -4.24
C SER A 379 10.56 -6.48 -2.84
N GLU A 380 9.28 -6.38 -2.51
CA GLU A 380 8.80 -6.00 -1.19
C GLU A 380 9.22 -7.02 -0.11
N HIS A 381 9.20 -8.31 -0.45
CA HIS A 381 9.67 -9.37 0.44
C HIS A 381 11.18 -9.24 0.74
N GLN A 382 12.00 -9.01 -0.29
CA GLN A 382 13.44 -8.78 -0.10
C GLN A 382 13.72 -7.57 0.79
N GLU A 383 12.98 -6.47 0.61
CA GLU A 383 13.14 -5.26 1.43
C GLU A 383 12.78 -5.51 2.90
N ARG A 384 11.73 -6.29 3.15
CA ARG A 384 11.35 -6.71 4.51
C ARG A 384 12.44 -7.56 5.17
N LEU A 385 13.05 -8.48 4.43
CA LEU A 385 14.17 -9.28 4.94
C LEU A 385 15.37 -8.41 5.32
N LYS A 386 15.73 -7.42 4.47
CA LYS A 386 16.80 -6.46 4.78
C LYS A 386 16.51 -5.65 6.03
N LYS A 387 15.28 -5.14 6.17
CA LYS A 387 14.86 -4.39 7.37
C LYS A 387 14.91 -5.25 8.63
N ARG A 388 14.50 -6.52 8.54
CA ARG A 388 14.60 -7.46 9.65
C ARG A 388 16.05 -7.71 10.04
N LEU A 389 16.93 -7.96 9.06
CA LEU A 389 18.37 -8.13 9.31
C LEU A 389 18.94 -6.91 10.04
N ALA A 390 18.71 -5.70 9.52
CA ALA A 390 19.19 -4.47 10.12
C ALA A 390 18.64 -4.24 11.54
N PHE A 391 17.42 -4.70 11.83
CA PHE A 391 16.84 -4.63 13.16
C PHE A 391 17.52 -5.60 14.14
N GLU A 392 17.73 -6.86 13.73
CA GLU A 392 18.43 -7.84 14.58
C GLU A 392 19.88 -7.43 14.83
N GLU A 393 20.58 -6.91 13.80
CA GLU A 393 21.93 -6.36 13.95
C GLU A 393 21.96 -5.26 15.02
N ARG A 394 21.01 -4.31 14.99
CA ARG A 394 20.92 -3.25 16.01
C ARG A 394 20.68 -3.80 17.42
N LYS A 395 19.84 -4.82 17.57
CA LYS A 395 19.62 -5.45 18.89
C LYS A 395 20.90 -6.07 19.43
N ILE A 396 21.68 -6.71 18.57
CA ILE A 396 22.97 -7.30 18.94
C ILE A 396 23.95 -6.19 19.34
N PHE A 397 24.03 -5.09 18.58
CA PHE A 397 24.90 -3.97 18.91
C PHE A 397 24.52 -3.28 20.23
N ALA A 398 23.23 -3.03 20.47
CA ALA A 398 22.73 -2.44 21.71
C ALA A 398 23.02 -3.32 22.93
N ALA A 399 22.80 -4.64 22.83
CA ALA A 399 23.12 -5.57 23.91
C ALA A 399 24.62 -5.63 24.23
N LYS A 400 25.49 -5.32 23.25
CA LYS A 400 26.95 -5.29 23.44
C LYS A 400 27.42 -4.02 24.14
N GLU A 401 26.73 -2.89 23.98
CA GLU A 401 26.99 -1.64 24.70
C GLU A 401 26.55 -1.70 26.18
N GLU A 402 25.56 -2.52 26.52
CA GLU A 402 25.14 -2.76 27.91
C GLU A 402 26.08 -3.71 28.69
N LEU A 403 26.95 -4.43 27.98
CA LEU A 403 27.92 -5.38 28.53
C LEU A 403 29.35 -4.81 28.62
N ALA A 404 29.58 -3.58 28.16
CA ALA A 404 30.85 -2.85 28.23
C ALA A 404 30.75 -1.73 29.26
#